data_AF-C7J5H1-F1
#
_entry.id   AF-C7J5H1-F1
#
_cell.length_a   1.000
_cell.length_b   1.000
_cell.length_c   1.000
_cell.angle_alpha   90.00
_cell.angle_beta   90.00
_cell.angle_gamma   90.00
#
_symmetry.space_group_name_H-M   'P 1'
#
loop_
_entity.id
_entity.type
_entity.pdbx_description
1 polymer ?
#
loop_
_entity_poly.entity_id
_entity_poly.type
_entity_poly.pdbx_seq_one_letter_code
_entity_poly.pdbx_strand_id
1 'polypeptide(L)'
;MVPADGVLISGHSLAIDESSMTGESKTVHKDKKEPFLMSGCKVADGYGSMLVTGVGTNTEWGQLMANLSEDNGEETPLQLWSRCA
;
A
#
# COMPACT_ATOMS: atom_id res chain seq x y z
N MET A 1 -3.69 -3.07 -10.75
CA MET A 1 -3.58 -2.89 -9.28
C MET A 1 -3.14 -4.22 -8.70
N VAL A 2 -2.24 -4.19 -7.72
CA VAL A 2 -1.74 -5.38 -7.05
C VAL A 2 -2.77 -5.80 -5.98
N PRO A 3 -3.28 -7.04 -6.00
CA PRO A 3 -4.40 -7.46 -5.13
C PRO A 3 -3.97 -7.90 -3.72
N ALA A 4 -2.70 -8.25 -3.53
CA ALA A 4 -2.16 -8.87 -2.33
C ALA A 4 -0.66 -8.56 -2.21
N ASP A 5 -0.08 -8.71 -1.03
CA ASP A 5 1.37 -8.59 -0.88
C ASP A 5 2.05 -9.86 -1.38
N GLY A 6 3.21 -9.70 -2.02
CA GLY A 6 3.91 -10.84 -2.58
C GLY A 6 5.29 -10.55 -3.13
N VAL A 7 5.90 -11.61 -3.66
CA VAL A 7 7.24 -11.61 -4.26
C VAL A 7 7.13 -12.03 -5.71
N LEU A 8 7.69 -11.22 -6.62
CA LEU A 8 7.76 -11.52 -8.04
C LEU A 8 8.54 -12.81 -8.30
N ILE A 9 7.91 -13.77 -8.97
CA ILE A 9 8.51 -15.06 -9.35
C ILE A 9 8.97 -15.04 -10.80
N SER A 10 8.14 -14.48 -11.68
CA SER A 10 8.44 -14.38 -13.10
C SER A 10 7.64 -13.25 -13.74
N GLY A 11 8.18 -12.54 -14.72
CA GLY A 11 7.47 -11.47 -15.40
C GLY A 11 8.35 -10.76 -16.40
N HIS A 12 7.78 -9.80 -17.11
CA HIS A 12 8.49 -9.00 -18.09
C HIS A 12 8.15 -7.51 -17.92
N SER A 13 9.20 -6.70 -17.78
CA SER A 13 9.13 -5.24 -17.64
C SER A 13 8.08 -4.75 -16.63
N LEU A 14 7.91 -5.47 -15.51
CA LEU A 14 6.91 -5.10 -14.51
C LEU A 14 7.31 -3.79 -13.84
N ALA A 15 6.45 -2.78 -13.96
CA ALA A 15 6.63 -1.47 -13.36
C ALA A 15 5.42 -1.14 -12.49
N ILE A 16 5.67 -0.78 -11.24
CA ILE A 16 4.64 -0.51 -10.24
C ILE A 16 4.76 0.94 -9.78
N ASP A 17 3.63 1.63 -9.74
CA ASP A 17 3.50 2.94 -9.12
C ASP A 17 3.22 2.75 -7.62
N GLU A 18 4.19 3.15 -6.80
CA GLU A 18 4.16 2.98 -5.33
C GLU A 18 3.62 4.22 -4.60
N SER A 19 3.16 5.24 -5.33
CA SER A 19 2.61 6.47 -4.76
C SER A 19 1.46 6.23 -3.79
N SER A 20 0.69 5.16 -3.99
CA SER A 20 -0.42 4.79 -3.11
C SER A 20 0.04 4.35 -1.72
N MET A 21 1.30 3.95 -1.56
CA MET A 21 1.86 3.54 -0.29
C MET A 21 2.85 4.55 0.29
N THR A 22 3.71 5.12 -0.55
CA THR A 22 4.78 6.02 -0.09
C THR A 22 4.35 7.48 -0.08
N GLY A 23 3.29 7.84 -0.80
CA GLY A 23 2.93 9.24 -1.08
C GLY A 23 3.83 9.91 -2.11
N GLU A 24 4.85 9.23 -2.63
CA GLU A 24 5.76 9.75 -3.65
C GLU A 24 5.38 9.20 -5.03
N SER A 25 5.22 10.09 -6.02
CA SER A 25 4.96 9.69 -7.41
C SER A 25 6.22 9.10 -8.05
N LYS A 26 6.48 7.83 -7.74
CA LYS A 26 7.64 7.07 -8.23
C LYS A 26 7.18 5.72 -8.76
N THR A 27 7.51 5.47 -10.02
CA THR A 27 7.39 4.15 -10.64
C THR A 27 8.66 3.34 -10.36
N VAL A 28 8.50 2.13 -9.84
CA VAL A 28 9.57 1.20 -9.49
C VAL A 28 9.51 -0.02 -10.40
N HIS A 29 10.64 -0.35 -11.01
CA HIS A 29 10.78 -1.57 -11.81
C HIS A 29 11.03 -2.76 -10.92
N LYS A 30 10.20 -3.80 -11.07
CA LYS A 30 10.26 -5.01 -10.26
C LYS A 30 11.08 -6.06 -10.98
N ASP A 31 12.15 -6.48 -10.33
CA ASP A 31 13.07 -7.51 -10.81
C ASP A 31 13.50 -8.43 -9.66
N LYS A 32 14.56 -9.22 -9.84
CA LYS A 32 15.07 -10.12 -8.79
C LYS A 32 15.70 -9.39 -7.61
N LYS A 33 16.14 -8.14 -7.77
CA LYS A 33 16.72 -7.31 -6.72
C LYS A 33 15.65 -6.60 -5.91
N GLU A 34 14.58 -6.17 -6.56
CA GLU A 34 13.41 -5.54 -5.93
C GLU A 34 12.11 -6.31 -6.24
N PRO A 35 11.96 -7.56 -5.75
CA PRO A 35 10.85 -8.42 -6.16
C PRO A 35 9.56 -8.17 -5.38
N PHE A 36 9.58 -7.32 -4.34
CA PHE A 36 8.43 -7.13 -3.46
C PHE A 36 7.33 -6.31 -4.13
N LEU A 37 6.10 -6.79 -4.00
CA LEU A 37 4.89 -6.22 -4.53
C LEU A 37 3.95 -5.94 -3.35
N MET A 38 3.55 -4.69 -3.18
CA MET A 38 2.61 -4.27 -2.15
C MET A 38 1.20 -4.18 -2.75
N SER A 39 0.23 -4.73 -2.04
CA SER A 39 -1.19 -4.57 -2.32
C SER A 39 -1.57 -3.10 -2.41
N GLY A 40 -2.59 -2.77 -3.22
CA GLY A 40 -3.05 -1.40 -3.42
C GLY A 40 -2.19 -0.57 -4.39
N CYS A 41 -0.94 -0.93 -4.65
CA CYS A 41 -0.13 -0.26 -5.68
C CYS A 41 -0.67 -0.49 -7.10
N LYS A 42 -0.50 0.50 -7.98
CA LYS A 42 -0.97 0.43 -9.36
C LYS A 42 0.10 -0.18 -10.26
N VAL A 43 -0.32 -1.06 -11.17
CA VAL A 43 0.58 -1.57 -12.23
C VAL A 43 0.64 -0.50 -13.31
N ALA A 44 1.83 0.06 -13.54
CA ALA A 44 2.07 1.07 -14.55
C ALA A 44 2.30 0.43 -15.92
N ASP A 45 3.10 -0.63 -15.97
CA ASP A 45 3.41 -1.38 -17.20
C ASP A 45 3.86 -2.83 -16.90
N GLY A 46 3.82 -3.66 -17.93
CA GLY A 46 4.31 -5.03 -17.91
C GLY A 46 3.37 -6.02 -17.25
N TYR A 47 3.89 -7.23 -16.99
CA TYR A 47 3.14 -8.31 -16.35
C TYR A 47 4.08 -9.22 -15.56
N GLY A 48 3.51 -9.94 -14.59
CA GLY A 48 4.25 -10.92 -13.82
C GLY A 48 3.33 -11.83 -13.01
N SER A 49 3.90 -12.93 -12.54
CA SER A 49 3.34 -13.84 -11.55
C SER A 49 4.13 -13.68 -10.26
N MET A 50 3.39 -13.60 -9.16
CA MET A 50 3.95 -13.41 -7.83
C MET A 50 3.52 -14.53 -6.90
N LEU A 51 4.38 -14.84 -5.92
CA LEU A 51 4.03 -15.64 -4.77
C LEU A 51 3.39 -14.73 -3.73
N VAL A 52 2.14 -15.02 -3.37
CA VAL A 52 1.40 -14.26 -2.35
C VAL A 52 1.98 -14.56 -0.97
N THR A 53 2.35 -13.52 -0.23
CA THR A 53 2.86 -13.62 1.15
C THR A 53 1.83 -13.17 2.18
N GLY A 54 0.89 -12.30 1.81
CA GLY A 54 -0.14 -11.79 2.70
C GLY A 54 -1.39 -11.33 1.95
N VAL A 55 -2.55 -11.44 2.60
CA VAL A 55 -3.87 -11.03 2.07
C VAL A 55 -4.71 -10.36 3.17
N GLY A 56 -5.63 -9.47 2.77
CA GLY A 56 -6.53 -8.80 3.70
C GLY A 56 -5.79 -7.94 4.73
N THR A 57 -6.14 -8.08 6.01
CA THR A 57 -5.51 -7.34 7.12
C THR A 57 -4.04 -7.71 7.35
N ASN A 58 -3.55 -8.79 6.73
CA ASN A 58 -2.15 -9.19 6.82
C ASN A 58 -1.26 -8.50 5.77
N THR A 59 -1.82 -7.65 4.90
CA THR A 59 -1.01 -6.83 4.00
C THR A 59 -0.64 -5.49 4.64
N GLU A 60 0.44 -4.86 4.16
CA GLU A 60 0.84 -3.51 4.59
C GLU A 60 -0.31 -2.51 4.38
N TRP A 61 -1.03 -2.62 3.26
CA TRP A 61 -2.19 -1.78 2.97
C TRP A 61 -3.36 -2.05 3.94
N GLY A 62 -3.59 -3.32 4.29
CA GLY A 62 -4.61 -3.72 5.24
C GLY A 62 -4.32 -3.22 6.66
N GLN A 63 -3.06 -3.29 7.08
CA GLN A 63 -2.61 -2.75 8.37
C GLN A 63 -2.67 -1.22 8.40
N LEU A 64 -2.24 -0.55 7.33
CA LEU A 64 -2.34 0.91 7.21
C LEU A 64 -3.80 1.36 7.35
N MET A 65 -4.73 0.69 6.68
CA MET A 65 -6.15 1.02 6.77
C MET A 65 -6.77 0.67 8.12
N ALA A 66 -6.35 -0.42 8.75
CA ALA A 66 -6.79 -0.75 10.11
C ALA A 66 -6.37 0.37 11.08
N ASN A 67 -5.11 0.81 11.03
CA ASN A 67 -4.61 1.90 11.87
C ASN A 67 -5.32 3.24 11.60
N LEU A 68 -5.60 3.57 10.34
CA LEU A 68 -6.37 4.78 9.99
C LEU A 68 -7.83 4.70 10.45
N SER A 69 -8.39 3.50 10.53
CA SER A 69 -9.76 3.30 11.01
C SER A 69 -9.89 3.35 12.53
N GLU A 70 -8.79 3.18 13.28
CA GLU A 70 -8.71 3.35 14.74
C GLU A 70 -8.64 4.84 15.16
N ASP A 71 -9.30 5.73 14.41
CA ASP A 71 -9.55 7.09 14.86
C ASP A 71 -10.56 7.05 16.01
N ASN A 72 -10.05 7.01 17.24
CA ASN A 72 -10.79 6.82 18.49
C ASN A 72 -11.79 7.95 18.83
N GLY A 73 -12.12 8.83 17.87
CA GLY A 73 -13.00 9.98 18.09
C GLY A 73 -12.46 10.93 19.16
N GLU A 74 -11.16 10.88 19.43
CA GLU A 74 -10.52 11.81 20.35
C GLU A 74 -10.53 13.19 19.69
N GLU A 75 -11.42 14.05 20.20
CA GLU A 75 -11.54 15.41 19.74
C GLU A 75 -10.17 16.09 19.84
N THR A 76 -9.71 16.65 18.72
CA THR A 76 -8.51 17.47 18.73
C THR A 76 -8.68 18.63 19.72
N PRO A 77 -7.60 19.14 20.32
CA PRO A 77 -7.69 20.26 21.29
C PRO A 77 -8.44 21.49 20.75
N LEU A 78 -8.43 21.72 19.43
CA LEU A 78 -9.23 22.76 18.79
C LEU A 78 -10.72 22.44 18.73
N GLN A 79 -11.10 21.18 18.47
CA GLN A 79 -12.52 20.76 18.49
C GLN A 79 -13.12 20.88 19.89
N LEU A 80 -12.36 20.54 20.94
CA LEU A 80 -12.76 20.75 22.33
C LEU A 80 -12.97 22.23 22.66
N TRP A 81 -12.09 23.10 22.18
CA TRP A 81 -12.21 24.54 22.38
C TRP A 81 -13.48 25.11 21.72
N SER A 82 -13.78 24.71 20.48
CA SER A 82 -14.99 25.16 19.76
C SER A 82 -16.30 24.68 20.39
N ARG A 83 -16.30 23.61 21.20
CA ARG A 83 -17.50 23.11 21.89
C ARG A 83 -17.76 23.81 23.23
N CYS A 84 -16.73 24.40 23.84
CA CYS A 84 -16.83 25.07 25.15
C CYS A 84 -17.03 26.59 25.07
N ALA A 85 -17.02 27.18 23.86
CA ALA A 85 -17.28 28.60 23.60
C ALA A 85 -18.74 28.83 23.18
#